data_AF-A0A7J5U2U7-F1
#
_entry.id   AF-A0A7J5U2U7-F1
#
_cell.length_a   1.000
_cell.length_b   1.000
_cell.length_c   1.000
_cell.angle_alpha   90.00
_cell.angle_beta   90.00
_cell.angle_gamma   90.00
#
_symmetry.space_group_name_H-M   'P 1'
#
loop_
_entity.id
_entity.type
_entity.pdbx_description
1 polymer ?
#
loop_
_entity_poly.entity_id
_entity_poly.type
_entity_poly.pdbx_seq_one_letter_code
_entity_poly.pdbx_strand_id
1 'polypeptide(L)'
;MNTRQPSTDSQFEAFRAGIVPGKFVRIEYMTDLSEFIKTDALVKKVNSDTIELGTGDTVPIDRIVRIAGVISPKFPGYESYSCDC
;
A
#
# COMPACT_ATOMS: atom_id res chain seq x y z
N MET A 1 -20.21 -22.08 14.28
CA MET A 1 -20.10 -21.50 12.91
C MET A 1 -18.62 -21.33 12.62
N ASN A 2 -18.04 -22.12 11.72
CA ASN A 2 -16.63 -21.98 11.31
C ASN A 2 -16.56 -21.00 10.14
N THR A 3 -16.12 -19.78 10.38
CA THR A 3 -15.77 -18.82 9.34
C THR A 3 -14.41 -19.21 8.75
N ARG A 4 -14.36 -19.56 7.46
CA ARG A 4 -13.08 -19.66 6.74
C ARG A 4 -12.50 -18.26 6.62
N GLN A 5 -11.36 -18.00 7.25
CA GLN A 5 -10.60 -16.78 6.98
C GLN A 5 -9.96 -16.87 5.58
N PRO A 6 -9.97 -15.78 4.79
CA PRO A 6 -9.33 -15.74 3.48
C PRO A 6 -7.81 -15.89 3.60
N SER A 7 -7.16 -16.51 2.61
CA SER A 7 -5.69 -16.63 2.56
C SER A 7 -5.03 -15.26 2.41
N THR A 8 -3.78 -15.11 2.85
CA THR A 8 -3.02 -13.86 2.71
C THR A 8 -2.95 -13.37 1.26
N ASP A 9 -2.80 -14.28 0.30
CA ASP A 9 -2.75 -13.93 -1.13
C ASP A 9 -4.08 -13.36 -1.62
N SER A 10 -5.21 -13.95 -1.23
CA SER A 10 -6.53 -13.42 -1.58
C SER A 10 -6.80 -12.05 -0.95
N GLN A 11 -6.32 -11.83 0.27
CA GLN A 11 -6.38 -10.51 0.91
C GLN A 11 -5.48 -9.50 0.19
N PHE A 12 -4.32 -9.92 -0.31
CA PHE A 12 -3.39 -9.05 -1.03
C PHE A 12 -3.91 -8.67 -2.41
N GLU A 13 -4.55 -9.59 -3.14
CA GLU A 13 -5.23 -9.26 -4.39
C GLU A 13 -6.40 -8.30 -4.18
N ALA A 14 -7.17 -8.47 -3.09
CA ALA A 14 -8.22 -7.53 -2.73
C ALA A 14 -7.66 -6.13 -2.39
N PHE A 15 -6.55 -6.08 -1.65
CA PHE A 15 -5.81 -4.84 -1.37
C PHE A 15 -5.36 -4.16 -2.66
N ARG A 16 -4.72 -4.92 -3.57
CA ARG A 16 -4.25 -4.43 -4.88
C ARG A 16 -5.40 -3.92 -5.75
N ALA A 17 -6.54 -4.60 -5.76
CA ALA A 17 -7.73 -4.17 -6.50
C ALA A 17 -8.31 -2.85 -5.99
N GLY A 18 -8.03 -2.47 -4.74
CA GLY A 18 -8.42 -1.19 -4.15
C GLY A 18 -7.57 0.00 -4.62
N ILE A 19 -6.45 -0.24 -5.32
CA ILE A 19 -5.55 0.82 -5.78
C ILE A 19 -6.04 1.34 -7.14
N VAL A 20 -6.61 2.55 -7.14
CA VAL A 20 -7.26 3.13 -8.33
C VAL A 20 -6.42 4.30 -8.88
N PRO A 21 -6.02 4.26 -10.18
CA PRO A 21 -5.38 5.40 -10.84
C PRO A 21 -6.24 6.67 -10.84
N GLY A 22 -5.59 7.83 -10.88
CA GLY A 22 -6.24 9.14 -10.90
C GLY A 22 -6.73 9.63 -9.54
N LYS A 23 -6.44 8.92 -8.45
CA LYS A 23 -6.79 9.33 -7.08
C LYS A 23 -5.60 9.98 -6.38
N PHE A 24 -5.85 11.12 -5.74
CA PHE A 24 -4.89 11.73 -4.81
C PHE A 24 -5.13 11.12 -3.43
N VAL A 25 -4.13 10.40 -2.90
CA VAL A 25 -4.28 9.59 -1.69
C VAL A 25 -3.05 9.73 -0.81
N ARG A 26 -3.23 9.47 0.48
CA ARG A 26 -2.11 9.17 1.36
C ARG A 26 -1.58 7.79 1.05
N ILE A 27 -0.27 7.70 0.88
CA ILE A 27 0.48 6.45 0.72
C ILE A 27 1.57 6.36 1.76
N GLU A 28 1.70 5.17 2.36
CA GLU A 28 2.73 4.76 3.29
C GLU A 28 3.45 3.55 2.70
N TYR A 29 4.77 3.60 2.55
CA TYR A 29 5.55 2.52 1.95
C TYR A 29 6.97 2.44 2.50
N MET A 30 7.57 1.26 2.39
CA MET A 30 8.97 1.02 2.75
C MET A 30 9.87 1.21 1.52
N THR A 31 10.97 1.95 1.67
CA THR A 31 12.04 1.98 0.65
C THR A 31 12.84 0.68 0.66
N ASP A 32 13.69 0.49 -0.34
CA ASP A 32 14.69 -0.58 -0.35
C ASP A 32 15.71 -0.45 0.80
N LEU A 33 15.94 0.76 1.29
CA LEU A 33 16.78 1.05 2.46
C LEU A 33 16.05 0.85 3.80
N SER A 34 14.84 0.29 3.78
CA SER A 34 13.99 0.09 4.96
C SER A 34 13.58 1.40 5.66
N GLU A 35 13.49 2.49 4.90
CA GLU A 35 12.94 3.75 5.40
C GLU A 35 11.42 3.74 5.22
N PHE A 36 10.69 4.19 6.23
CA PHE A 36 9.25 4.34 6.16
C PHE A 36 8.90 5.74 5.64
N ILE A 37 8.33 5.79 4.43
CA ILE A 37 7.88 7.04 3.81
C ILE A 37 6.36 7.15 3.93
N LYS A 38 5.90 8.33 4.35
CA LYS A 38 4.49 8.73 4.36
C LYS A 38 4.34 10.01 3.53
N THR A 39 3.53 9.96 2.48
CA THR A 39 3.34 11.11 1.59
C THR A 39 1.94 11.12 0.99
N ASP A 40 1.50 12.30 0.57
CA ASP A 40 0.26 12.46 -0.20
C ASP A 40 0.62 12.63 -1.67
N ALA A 41 0.12 11.74 -2.54
CA ALA A 41 0.48 11.74 -3.95
C ALA A 41 -0.68 11.30 -4.85
N LEU A 42 -0.63 11.73 -6.11
CA LEU A 42 -1.51 11.22 -7.16
C LEU A 42 -1.05 9.81 -7.56
N VAL A 43 -1.92 8.81 -7.53
CA VAL A 43 -1.67 7.52 -8.19
C VAL A 43 -1.81 7.73 -9.69
N LYS A 44 -0.71 7.92 -10.40
CA LYS A 44 -0.73 8.22 -11.84
C LYS A 44 -1.02 6.98 -12.66
N LYS A 45 -0.37 5.86 -12.34
CA LYS A 45 -0.51 4.59 -13.06
C LYS A 45 -0.35 3.41 -12.11
N VAL A 46 -1.06 2.32 -12.38
CA VAL A 46 -0.92 1.04 -11.67
C VAL A 46 -0.51 -0.01 -12.70
N ASN A 47 0.59 -0.71 -12.47
CA ASN A 47 1.10 -1.80 -13.28
C ASN A 47 0.86 -3.15 -12.58
N SER A 48 1.50 -4.24 -13.04
CA SER A 48 1.41 -5.54 -12.39
C SER A 48 1.88 -5.47 -10.93
N ASP A 49 3.09 -4.97 -10.72
CA ASP A 49 3.78 -5.08 -9.43
C ASP A 49 4.19 -3.73 -8.83
N THR A 50 3.89 -2.64 -9.54
CA THR A 50 4.31 -1.28 -9.16
C THR A 50 3.19 -0.28 -9.37
N ILE A 51 3.26 0.84 -8.65
CA ILE A 51 2.51 2.05 -8.97
C ILE A 51 3.46 3.19 -9.29
N GLU A 52 3.05 4.05 -10.22
CA GLU A 52 3.72 5.31 -10.52
C GLU A 52 2.96 6.44 -9.83
N LEU A 53 3.66 7.25 -9.05
CA LEU A 53 3.12 8.42 -8.40
C LEU A 53 3.24 9.65 -9.30
N GLY A 54 2.41 10.67 -9.06
CA GLY A 54 2.45 11.93 -9.80
C GLY A 54 3.76 12.71 -9.63
N THR A 55 4.57 12.37 -8.62
CA THR A 55 5.93 12.87 -8.41
C THR A 55 6.95 12.28 -9.40
N GLY A 56 6.60 11.19 -10.09
CA GLY A 56 7.51 10.40 -10.92
C GLY A 56 8.06 9.17 -10.21
N ASP A 57 7.83 9.03 -8.90
CA ASP A 57 8.32 7.88 -8.13
C ASP A 57 7.59 6.59 -8.54
N THR A 58 8.33 5.47 -8.55
CA THR A 58 7.77 4.14 -8.78
C THR A 58 7.89 3.31 -7.51
N VAL A 59 6.74 2.89 -6.96
CA VAL A 59 6.66 2.16 -5.69
C VAL A 59 6.20 0.72 -5.95
N PRO A 60 6.97 -0.30 -5.56
CA PRO A 60 6.52 -1.70 -5.59
C PRO A 60 5.30 -1.90 -4.68
N ILE A 61 4.26 -2.59 -5.18
CA ILE A 61 2.99 -2.79 -4.45
C ILE A 61 3.22 -3.62 -3.19
N ASP A 62 4.17 -4.54 -3.21
CA ASP A 62 4.54 -5.37 -2.06
C ASP A 62 5.24 -4.60 -0.93
N ARG A 63 5.72 -3.37 -1.20
CA ARG A 63 6.31 -2.47 -0.21
C ARG A 63 5.34 -1.42 0.32
N ILE A 64 4.12 -1.36 -0.24
CA ILE A 64 3.08 -0.45 0.25
C ILE A 64 2.55 -1.01 1.57
N VAL A 65 2.69 -0.22 2.62
CA VAL A 65 2.16 -0.50 3.96
C VAL A 65 0.69 -0.12 4.02
N ARG A 66 0.37 1.10 3.54
CA ARG A 66 -1.00 1.61 3.51
C ARG A 66 -1.20 2.50 2.30
N ILE A 67 -2.38 2.44 1.70
CA ILE A 67 -2.78 3.35 0.63
C ILE A 67 -4.27 3.62 0.70
N ALA A 68 -4.67 4.88 0.54
CA ALA A 68 -6.07 5.30 0.64
C ALA A 68 -6.77 4.83 1.93
N GLY A 69 -6.03 4.74 3.04
CA GLY A 69 -6.53 4.29 4.34
C GLY A 69 -6.56 2.76 4.54
N VAL A 70 -6.33 1.97 3.49
CA VAL A 70 -6.33 0.49 3.55
C VAL A 70 -4.91 -0.01 3.81
N ILE A 71 -4.77 -0.91 4.79
CA ILE A 71 -3.48 -1.53 5.15
C ILE A 71 -3.27 -2.79 4.31
N SER A 72 -2.03 -2.98 3.88
CA SER A 72 -1.60 -4.18 3.19
C SER A 72 -1.51 -5.37 4.16
N PRO A 73 -2.04 -6.55 3.81
CA PRO A 73 -1.94 -7.75 4.64
C PRO A 73 -0.48 -8.26 4.81
N LYS A 74 0.47 -7.72 4.04
CA LYS A 74 1.91 -8.01 4.21
C LYS A 74 2.55 -7.26 5.38
N PHE A 75 1.86 -6.25 5.93
CA PHE A 75 2.36 -5.42 7.03
C PHE A 75 1.42 -5.47 8.24
N PRO A 76 1.18 -6.65 8.84
CA PRO A 76 0.38 -6.74 10.06
C PRO A 76 1.09 -5.98 11.19
N GLY A 77 0.34 -5.24 12.02
CA GLY A 77 0.90 -4.47 13.14
C GLY A 77 1.26 -3.02 12.80
N TYR A 78 1.18 -2.61 11.52
CA TYR A 78 1.43 -1.24 11.09
C TYR A 78 0.19 -0.34 11.19
N GLU A 79 -0.91 -0.82 11.79
CA GLU A 79 -2.14 -0.05 12.02
C GLU A 79 -1.88 1.23 12.81
N SER A 80 -0.97 1.14 13.78
CA SER A 80 -0.60 2.20 14.73
C SER A 80 0.83 2.69 14.52
N TYR A 81 1.48 2.34 13.40
CA TYR A 81 2.83 2.81 13.11
C TYR A 81 2.79 4.29 12.70
N SER A 82 2.95 5.17 13.68
CA SER A 82 3.38 6.54 13.50
C SER A 82 4.85 6.63 13.90
N CYS A 83 5.73 6.97 12.95
CA CYS A 83 6.95 7.68 13.32
C CYS A 83 6.50 9.08 13.78
N ASP A 84 6.05 9.17 15.03
CA ASP A 84 5.91 10.44 15.72
C ASP A 84 7.34 10.87 16.11
N CYS A 85 7.97 11.65 15.24
CA CYS A 85 9.14 12.44 15.57
C CYS A 85 8.76 13.91 15.73
#